data_AF-A0ABD1KTL1-F1
#
_entry.id   AF-A0ABD1KTL1-F1
#
_cell.length_a   1.000
_cell.length_b   1.000
_cell.length_c   1.000
_cell.angle_alpha   90.00
_cell.angle_beta   90.00
_cell.angle_gamma   90.00
#
_symmetry.space_group_name_H-M   'P 1'
#
loop_
_entity.id
_entity.type
_entity.pdbx_description
1 polymer ?
#
loop_
_entity_poly.entity_id
_entity_poly.type
_entity_poly.pdbx_seq_one_letter_code
_entity_poly.pdbx_strand_id
1 'polypeptide(L)'
;MSKRPLKQMSLFQTFTKKSKSNDPGPGLLDPGVSSACQSSPVVADINEAASNDRPPAPSSSNALQLDSSLVPAEFECPRPTSSEFDVRSPTSPPCPLTSETDDGSLSSTLLTNEPSASSANEPRVSPLSDLSDIGKLQPDALKCAPDSVKLIVLQNRFRPDRGWKPPSTLIFGKLRKVPDEFFNESKYPTLRYSVCQDSLFCVACMLFSSGDLILRTKPLRDWSNAKKIVAKHIATQAHQNAQLRASEFLQICTGKKLSICSSLDRSHQETTERNRHSIQAIIDLVSTCGQQNVALRGHTDGWSNFQAFLKYRAKGDTTLKQYLQLAPANTNFCGHQIQNEIIELCGNQIQNAILRKCRSAEWFSVILDETADVSNTEQVSILVRYVHNESGGFSVREDFLCFVSTSDTTGETLTKVLLDKLMELKLDPKNMVGQGYDGAGNVSGKVRGVQT
;
A
#
# COMPACT_ATOMS: atom_id res chain seq x y z
N MET A 1 -10.45 36.95 32.70
CA MET A 1 -9.23 36.45 32.02
C MET A 1 -8.73 35.20 32.72
N SER A 2 -8.41 34.15 31.97
CA SER A 2 -7.57 33.03 32.42
C SER A 2 -6.83 32.54 31.16
N LYS A 3 -5.51 32.75 31.10
CA LYS A 3 -4.72 32.34 29.93
C LYS A 3 -4.55 30.81 29.95
N ARG A 4 -5.46 30.09 29.30
CA ARG A 4 -5.16 28.71 28.86
C ARG A 4 -4.16 28.81 27.70
N PRO A 5 -3.02 28.10 27.73
CA PRO A 5 -2.09 28.13 26.60
C PRO A 5 -2.74 27.48 25.37
N LEU A 6 -2.66 28.16 24.23
CA LEU A 6 -3.20 27.70 22.93
C LEU A 6 -2.40 26.50 22.40
N LYS A 7 -2.73 25.29 22.87
CA LYS A 7 -2.12 24.02 22.41
C LYS A 7 -2.23 23.80 20.89
N GLN A 8 -3.12 24.51 20.18
CA GLN A 8 -3.22 24.46 18.72
C GLN A 8 -2.15 25.28 17.98
N MET A 9 -1.64 26.38 18.53
CA MET A 9 -0.66 27.21 17.81
C MET A 9 0.70 26.51 17.68
N SER A 10 1.10 25.77 18.71
CA SER A 10 2.39 25.05 18.69
C SER A 10 2.39 23.94 17.62
N LEU A 11 1.24 23.24 17.50
CA LEU A 11 0.95 22.27 16.44
C LEU A 11 1.29 22.82 15.04
N PHE A 12 0.88 24.05 14.72
CA PHE A 12 1.13 24.66 13.41
C PHE A 12 2.50 25.32 13.25
N GLN A 13 3.04 26.00 14.28
CA GLN A 13 4.39 26.58 14.24
C GLN A 13 5.49 25.52 14.05
N THR A 14 5.23 24.27 14.42
CA THR A 14 6.13 23.14 14.17
C THR A 14 6.19 22.75 12.68
N PHE A 15 5.16 23.07 11.89
CA PHE A 15 5.03 22.66 10.49
C PHE A 15 5.56 23.68 9.47
N THR A 16 5.73 24.95 9.82
CA THR A 16 6.09 26.02 8.86
C THR A 16 7.60 26.25 8.65
N LYS A 17 8.50 25.58 9.38
CA LYS A 17 9.96 25.80 9.26
C LYS A 17 10.52 25.41 7.88
N LYS A 18 10.58 26.36 6.93
CA LYS A 18 11.14 26.15 5.58
C LYS A 18 11.70 27.43 4.92
N SER A 19 13.01 27.62 5.02
CA SER A 19 13.82 28.41 4.07
C SER A 19 15.23 27.81 4.05
N LYS A 20 15.65 27.17 2.96
CA LYS A 20 16.51 27.74 1.91
C LYS A 20 17.80 28.36 2.47
N SER A 21 18.88 27.59 2.38
CA SER A 21 20.27 28.04 2.48
C SER A 21 20.66 28.84 1.24
N ASN A 22 21.16 30.05 1.45
CA ASN A 22 22.02 30.76 0.49
C ASN A 22 23.41 30.86 1.13
N ASP A 23 24.41 30.21 0.54
CA ASP A 23 25.81 30.39 0.93
C ASP A 23 26.38 31.70 0.33
N PRO A 24 27.10 32.51 1.11
CA PRO A 24 28.21 33.32 0.63
C PRO A 24 29.54 32.60 0.90
N GLY A 25 30.47 32.69 -0.05
CA GLY A 25 31.78 32.05 0.00
C GLY A 25 32.74 32.59 1.08
N PRO A 26 33.93 31.97 1.22
CA PRO A 26 34.75 32.07 2.43
C PRO A 26 35.53 33.39 2.56
N GLY A 27 35.48 33.99 3.75
CA GLY A 27 36.30 35.12 4.16
C GLY A 27 37.24 34.75 5.32
N LEU A 28 38.54 34.97 5.07
CA LEU A 28 39.74 34.93 5.94
C LEU A 28 39.63 34.66 7.46
N LEU A 29 40.59 33.87 7.92
CA LEU A 29 41.17 33.81 9.28
C LEU A 29 41.58 35.22 9.78
N ASP A 30 41.72 35.55 11.07
CA ASP A 30 42.59 34.87 12.06
C ASP A 30 42.20 35.29 13.53
N PRO A 31 42.94 35.05 14.64
CA PRO A 31 42.34 34.42 15.83
C PRO A 31 42.41 35.28 17.12
N GLY A 32 41.71 34.85 18.19
CA GLY A 32 41.90 35.50 19.50
C GLY A 32 41.12 34.97 20.70
N VAL A 33 41.88 34.35 21.62
CA VAL A 33 41.66 34.30 23.09
C VAL A 33 40.57 33.38 23.66
N SER A 34 40.97 32.68 24.71
CA SER A 34 40.21 31.71 25.49
C SER A 34 39.34 32.33 26.58
N SER A 35 38.28 31.61 26.99
CA SER A 35 38.02 31.38 28.42
C SER A 35 37.22 30.09 28.61
N ALA A 36 37.49 29.37 29.69
CA ALA A 36 36.77 28.17 30.10
C ALA A 36 36.15 28.40 31.47
N CYS A 37 34.91 27.93 31.67
CA CYS A 37 34.27 27.63 32.96
C CYS A 37 33.13 26.65 32.64
N GLN A 38 33.31 25.34 32.84
CA GLN A 38 33.13 24.64 34.11
C GLN A 38 31.71 24.76 34.69
N SER A 39 30.95 23.69 34.47
CA SER A 39 29.70 23.37 35.15
C SER A 39 29.93 22.74 36.52
N SER A 40 29.16 23.13 37.54
CA SER A 40 28.86 22.30 38.73
C SER A 40 27.62 22.82 39.48
N PRO A 41 26.97 22.00 40.33
CA PRO A 41 25.53 22.06 40.52
C PRO A 41 25.09 22.70 41.85
N VAL A 42 23.78 22.96 41.97
CA VAL A 42 23.12 23.28 43.25
C VAL A 42 22.31 22.08 43.72
N VAL A 43 22.62 21.62 44.92
CA VAL A 43 21.87 20.62 45.70
C VAL A 43 20.84 21.35 46.57
N ALA A 44 19.67 20.75 46.76
CA ALA A 44 18.75 21.11 47.84
C ALA A 44 17.98 19.88 48.32
N ASP A 45 18.42 19.30 49.45
CA ASP A 45 17.61 18.40 50.27
C ASP A 45 16.68 19.21 51.19
N ILE A 46 15.56 18.60 51.62
CA ILE A 46 15.18 18.39 53.04
C ILE A 46 13.73 17.85 53.16
N ASN A 47 13.67 16.60 53.63
CA ASN A 47 12.72 15.93 54.55
C ASN A 47 11.17 15.93 54.35
N GLU A 48 10.68 14.71 54.10
CA GLU A 48 9.75 13.91 54.92
C GLU A 48 8.55 14.54 55.67
N ALA A 49 7.37 13.95 55.44
CA ALA A 49 6.48 13.45 56.50
C ALA A 49 5.70 12.22 56.00
N ALA A 50 5.51 11.20 56.85
CA ALA A 50 5.04 9.87 56.46
C ALA A 50 3.53 9.61 56.74
N SER A 51 2.97 8.58 56.09
CA SER A 51 1.97 7.69 56.71
C SER A 51 1.90 6.33 55.98
N ASN A 52 1.63 5.26 56.73
CA ASN A 52 1.70 3.86 56.29
C ASN A 52 0.39 3.39 55.64
N ASP A 53 0.45 2.40 54.73
CA ASP A 53 0.06 1.01 55.10
C ASP A 53 0.15 0.01 53.93
N ARG A 54 0.62 -1.20 54.23
CA ARG A 54 0.63 -2.40 53.37
C ARG A 54 0.56 -3.63 54.27
N PRO A 55 -0.24 -4.66 53.95
CA PRO A 55 0.35 -5.96 53.58
C PRO A 55 -0.58 -6.79 52.65
N PRO A 56 -0.30 -8.09 52.38
CA PRO A 56 0.93 -8.68 51.85
C PRO A 56 0.66 -9.46 50.54
N ALA A 57 1.71 -10.08 49.96
CA ALA A 57 1.60 -11.02 48.84
C ALA A 57 1.86 -12.48 49.30
N PRO A 58 1.35 -13.51 48.59
CA PRO A 58 1.83 -14.88 48.70
C PRO A 58 2.89 -15.21 47.63
N SER A 59 3.66 -16.26 47.90
CA SER A 59 4.85 -16.71 47.19
C SER A 59 4.59 -17.77 46.11
N SER A 60 5.45 -17.82 45.08
CA SER A 60 6.08 -19.08 44.64
C SER A 60 7.23 -18.85 43.65
N SER A 61 8.40 -19.33 44.04
CA SER A 61 9.58 -19.70 43.25
C SER A 61 9.41 -19.98 41.74
N ASN A 62 10.31 -19.42 40.93
CA ASN A 62 11.31 -20.21 40.22
C ASN A 62 12.47 -19.33 39.71
N ALA A 63 13.69 -19.66 40.12
CA ALA A 63 14.90 -18.97 39.69
C ALA A 63 15.63 -19.79 38.61
N LEU A 64 16.05 -19.13 37.54
CA LEU A 64 17.10 -19.62 36.65
C LEU A 64 18.17 -18.54 36.55
N GLN A 65 19.34 -18.84 37.12
CA GLN A 65 20.55 -18.04 36.91
C GLN A 65 21.04 -18.24 35.49
N LEU A 66 21.55 -17.19 34.85
CA LEU A 66 22.65 -17.31 33.88
C LEU A 66 23.46 -16.00 33.85
N ASP A 67 24.58 -16.08 34.54
CA ASP A 67 25.88 -15.40 34.43
C ASP A 67 26.00 -13.95 33.91
N SER A 68 26.89 -13.22 34.58
CA SER A 68 27.29 -11.84 34.33
C SER A 68 28.79 -11.75 34.11
N SER A 69 29.24 -11.75 32.86
CA SER A 69 30.64 -11.44 32.51
C SER A 69 30.78 -10.84 31.10
N LEU A 70 31.89 -10.13 30.89
CA LEU A 70 32.34 -9.50 29.63
C LEU A 70 31.70 -8.15 29.23
N VAL A 71 32.20 -7.08 29.88
CA VAL A 71 32.45 -5.78 29.22
C VAL A 71 33.88 -5.85 28.65
N PRO A 72 34.14 -5.40 27.41
CA PRO A 72 35.16 -4.34 27.27
C PRO A 72 34.97 -3.34 26.12
N ALA A 73 35.69 -2.22 26.29
CA ALA A 73 36.25 -1.32 25.28
C ALA A 73 35.36 -0.26 24.61
N GLU A 74 35.80 1.00 24.80
CA GLU A 74 35.37 2.18 24.06
C GLU A 74 36.08 2.29 22.69
N PHE A 75 35.53 3.19 21.86
CA PHE A 75 35.91 3.61 20.52
C PHE A 75 37.39 3.58 20.09
N GLU A 76 37.60 3.18 18.83
CA GLU A 76 38.52 3.90 17.93
C GLU A 76 37.99 3.93 16.49
N CYS A 77 38.08 5.08 15.81
CA CYS A 77 37.51 5.29 14.47
C CYS A 77 38.56 5.13 13.35
N PRO A 78 38.30 4.37 12.28
CA PRO A 78 39.14 4.41 11.08
C PRO A 78 38.94 5.72 10.30
N ARG A 79 40.04 6.45 10.06
CA ARG A 79 40.08 7.61 9.16
C ARG A 79 40.12 7.13 7.69
N PRO A 80 39.18 7.50 6.81
CA PRO A 80 39.29 7.19 5.39
C PRO A 80 40.40 8.00 4.74
N THR A 81 41.24 7.33 3.96
CA THR A 81 42.31 7.94 3.15
C THR A 81 41.75 8.62 1.91
N SER A 82 42.44 9.67 1.46
CA SER A 82 42.19 10.35 0.20
C SER A 82 42.52 9.46 -1.00
N SER A 83 41.56 9.29 -1.91
CA SER A 83 41.83 8.97 -3.31
C SER A 83 40.83 9.69 -4.20
N GLU A 84 41.33 10.60 -5.02
CA GLU A 84 40.60 11.20 -6.14
C GLU A 84 40.13 10.10 -7.11
N PHE A 85 38.99 10.27 -7.80
CA PHE A 85 38.92 10.14 -9.27
C PHE A 85 37.55 10.56 -9.85
N ASP A 86 37.63 11.49 -10.79
CA ASP A 86 36.69 11.88 -11.86
C ASP A 86 35.17 12.01 -11.65
N VAL A 87 34.75 13.28 -11.82
CA VAL A 87 33.41 13.70 -12.21
C VAL A 87 33.09 13.25 -13.63
N ARG A 88 31.95 12.58 -13.84
CA ARG A 88 31.26 12.55 -15.14
C ARG A 88 29.76 12.76 -15.01
N SER A 89 29.30 13.88 -15.54
CA SER A 89 27.88 14.26 -15.64
C SER A 89 27.14 13.38 -16.66
N PRO A 90 25.97 12.82 -16.33
CA PRO A 90 25.03 12.31 -17.34
C PRO A 90 24.22 13.46 -17.92
N THR A 91 24.34 13.70 -19.22
CA THR A 91 23.50 14.64 -19.97
C THR A 91 22.08 14.10 -20.14
N SER A 92 21.08 14.98 -19.99
CA SER A 92 19.68 14.67 -20.26
C SER A 92 19.38 14.66 -21.77
N PRO A 93 18.68 13.65 -22.32
CA PRO A 93 18.03 13.78 -23.62
C PRO A 93 16.70 14.56 -23.50
N PRO A 94 16.36 15.45 -24.45
CA PRO A 94 15.13 16.22 -24.41
C PRO A 94 13.92 15.39 -24.86
N CYS A 95 12.78 15.57 -24.19
CA CYS A 95 11.47 15.17 -24.73
C CYS A 95 10.91 16.30 -25.60
N PRO A 96 10.48 16.03 -26.85
CA PRO A 96 9.71 16.98 -27.62
C PRO A 96 8.23 16.96 -27.21
N LEU A 97 7.62 18.14 -27.15
CA LEU A 97 6.18 18.37 -27.01
C LEU A 97 5.72 19.25 -28.18
N THR A 98 4.40 19.41 -28.33
CA THR A 98 3.71 20.22 -29.36
C THR A 98 3.71 19.61 -30.79
N SER A 99 2.63 19.72 -31.59
CA SER A 99 1.21 20.04 -31.32
C SER A 99 0.34 19.80 -32.59
N GLU A 100 -0.99 19.92 -32.42
CA GLU A 100 -2.03 20.20 -33.46
C GLU A 100 -2.56 18.97 -34.26
N THR A 101 -3.81 18.84 -34.74
CA THR A 101 -5.15 19.50 -34.63
C THR A 101 -6.16 18.58 -35.37
N ASP A 102 -7.48 18.49 -35.14
CA ASP A 102 -8.38 18.82 -34.02
C ASP A 102 -9.77 18.13 -34.29
N ASP A 103 -10.87 18.63 -33.72
CA ASP A 103 -12.30 18.40 -34.05
C ASP A 103 -12.95 17.02 -33.72
N GLY A 104 -14.14 17.06 -33.08
CA GLY A 104 -14.91 15.83 -32.80
C GLY A 104 -16.15 15.88 -31.89
N SER A 105 -16.59 17.07 -31.45
CA SER A 105 -17.92 17.45 -30.92
C SER A 105 -18.92 16.38 -30.38
N LEU A 106 -19.42 16.67 -29.16
CA LEU A 106 -20.81 16.51 -28.68
C LEU A 106 -21.33 15.17 -28.07
N SER A 107 -21.43 15.24 -26.74
CA SER A 107 -22.70 15.19 -25.99
C SER A 107 -23.10 13.90 -25.26
N SER A 108 -23.61 14.14 -24.05
CA SER A 108 -24.12 13.17 -23.09
C SER A 108 -25.61 12.88 -23.30
N THR A 109 -26.03 11.64 -23.08
CA THR A 109 -27.40 11.37 -22.63
C THR A 109 -27.44 10.06 -21.84
N LEU A 110 -27.97 10.12 -20.61
CA LEU A 110 -28.51 8.96 -19.91
C LEU A 110 -29.75 8.48 -20.67
N LEU A 111 -29.96 7.18 -20.82
CA LEU A 111 -31.28 6.57 -20.66
C LEU A 111 -31.19 5.04 -20.51
N THR A 112 -32.11 4.53 -19.71
CA THR A 112 -32.40 3.11 -19.46
C THR A 112 -32.78 2.35 -20.72
N ASN A 113 -32.47 1.04 -20.79
CA ASN A 113 -33.37 0.08 -21.41
C ASN A 113 -33.16 -1.36 -20.92
N GLU A 114 -34.28 -2.02 -20.63
CA GLU A 114 -34.41 -3.47 -20.44
C GLU A 114 -34.02 -4.23 -21.72
N PRO A 115 -33.39 -5.43 -21.63
CA PRO A 115 -33.05 -6.23 -22.80
C PRO A 115 -34.29 -6.95 -23.35
N SER A 116 -34.88 -6.37 -24.41
CA SER A 116 -35.82 -7.09 -25.28
C SER A 116 -35.11 -8.28 -25.96
N ALA A 117 -35.80 -9.41 -26.08
CA ALA A 117 -35.17 -10.67 -26.49
C ALA A 117 -34.60 -10.64 -27.93
N SER A 118 -33.29 -10.94 -28.06
CA SER A 118 -32.69 -11.45 -29.30
C SER A 118 -31.85 -12.69 -29.00
N SER A 119 -32.26 -13.84 -29.53
CA SER A 119 -31.57 -15.11 -29.39
C SER A 119 -30.19 -15.07 -30.04
N ALA A 120 -29.13 -15.22 -29.24
CA ALA A 120 -27.77 -15.49 -29.69
C ALA A 120 -27.19 -16.65 -28.86
N ASN A 121 -26.60 -17.65 -29.52
CA ASN A 121 -26.27 -18.93 -28.90
C ASN A 121 -25.22 -18.85 -27.79
N GLU A 122 -25.56 -19.33 -26.59
CA GLU A 122 -24.55 -19.90 -25.70
C GLU A 122 -23.99 -21.22 -26.28
N PRO A 123 -22.71 -21.56 -26.03
CA PRO A 123 -22.14 -22.83 -26.44
C PRO A 123 -22.77 -24.00 -25.65
N ARG A 124 -23.73 -24.67 -26.29
CA ARG A 124 -24.47 -25.82 -25.77
C ARG A 124 -23.52 -26.91 -25.22
N VAL A 125 -23.49 -27.07 -23.90
CA VAL A 125 -22.72 -28.13 -23.23
C VAL A 125 -23.20 -29.50 -23.73
N SER A 126 -22.28 -30.32 -24.23
CA SER A 126 -22.57 -31.69 -24.67
C SER A 126 -23.22 -32.51 -23.56
N PRO A 127 -24.17 -33.42 -23.85
CA PRO A 127 -24.79 -34.27 -22.84
C PRO A 127 -23.74 -35.00 -21.99
N LEU A 128 -23.96 -35.05 -20.66
CA LEU A 128 -23.06 -35.72 -19.71
C LEU A 128 -22.76 -37.20 -20.08
N SER A 129 -23.67 -37.85 -20.80
CA SER A 129 -23.54 -39.21 -21.36
C SER A 129 -22.50 -39.38 -22.47
N ASP A 130 -22.00 -38.29 -23.04
CA ASP A 130 -20.96 -38.34 -24.09
C ASP A 130 -19.55 -38.12 -23.53
N LEU A 131 -19.44 -37.56 -22.31
CA LEU A 131 -18.16 -37.38 -21.60
C LEU A 131 -17.65 -38.65 -20.89
N SER A 132 -18.42 -39.74 -20.90
CA SER A 132 -18.08 -40.99 -20.19
C SER A 132 -17.11 -41.90 -20.95
N ASP A 133 -17.13 -41.87 -22.29
CA ASP A 133 -16.25 -42.66 -23.15
C ASP A 133 -15.37 -41.71 -23.99
N ILE A 134 -14.05 -41.76 -23.75
CA ILE A 134 -13.07 -40.89 -24.40
C ILE A 134 -13.07 -41.02 -25.93
N GLY A 135 -13.49 -42.16 -26.49
CA GLY A 135 -13.56 -42.36 -27.93
C GLY A 135 -14.76 -41.71 -28.61
N LYS A 136 -15.72 -41.16 -27.85
CA LYS A 136 -16.74 -40.25 -28.40
C LYS A 136 -16.23 -38.82 -28.58
N LEU A 137 -15.12 -38.47 -27.94
CA LEU A 137 -14.66 -37.10 -27.82
C LEU A 137 -13.65 -36.75 -28.92
N GLN A 138 -13.84 -35.58 -29.54
CA GLN A 138 -12.92 -35.06 -30.55
C GLN A 138 -11.76 -34.30 -29.88
N PRO A 139 -10.48 -34.63 -30.16
CA PRO A 139 -9.33 -34.00 -29.49
C PRO A 139 -9.28 -32.48 -29.61
N ASP A 140 -9.69 -31.91 -30.75
CA ASP A 140 -9.62 -30.47 -30.98
C ASP A 140 -10.83 -29.72 -30.36
N ALA A 141 -12.00 -30.36 -30.27
CA ALA A 141 -13.12 -29.84 -29.49
C ALA A 141 -12.80 -29.81 -27.99
N LEU A 142 -12.14 -30.84 -27.47
CA LEU A 142 -11.70 -30.91 -26.07
C LEU A 142 -10.65 -29.86 -25.69
N LYS A 143 -9.81 -29.44 -26.64
CA LYS A 143 -8.83 -28.36 -26.43
C LYS A 143 -9.53 -27.03 -26.10
N CYS A 144 -10.63 -26.73 -26.80
CA CYS A 144 -11.46 -25.54 -26.62
C CYS A 144 -12.57 -25.69 -25.57
N ALA A 145 -12.76 -26.88 -24.98
CA ALA A 145 -13.80 -27.13 -23.98
C ALA A 145 -13.58 -26.30 -22.69
N PRO A 146 -14.65 -25.93 -21.95
CA PRO A 146 -14.52 -25.25 -20.67
C PRO A 146 -13.83 -26.15 -19.63
N ASP A 147 -13.19 -25.53 -18.63
CA ASP A 147 -12.35 -26.24 -17.66
C ASP A 147 -13.12 -27.26 -16.82
N SER A 148 -14.41 -27.04 -16.56
CA SER A 148 -15.31 -28.02 -15.95
C SER A 148 -15.40 -29.33 -16.74
N VAL A 149 -15.50 -29.25 -18.07
CA VAL A 149 -15.52 -30.42 -18.96
C VAL A 149 -14.13 -31.08 -19.02
N LYS A 150 -13.06 -30.29 -19.09
CA LYS A 150 -11.68 -30.81 -19.06
C LYS A 150 -11.39 -31.58 -17.75
N LEU A 151 -11.87 -31.06 -16.62
CA LEU A 151 -11.76 -31.69 -15.31
C LEU A 151 -12.50 -33.03 -15.26
N ILE A 152 -13.76 -33.06 -15.71
CA ILE A 152 -14.57 -34.29 -15.80
C ILE A 152 -13.87 -35.32 -16.68
N VAL A 153 -13.40 -34.94 -17.87
CA VAL A 153 -12.73 -35.86 -18.81
C VAL A 153 -11.39 -36.38 -18.26
N LEU A 154 -10.63 -35.58 -17.50
CA LEU A 154 -9.43 -36.05 -16.81
C LEU A 154 -9.73 -37.07 -15.72
N GLN A 155 -10.78 -36.85 -14.93
CA GLN A 155 -11.16 -37.71 -13.81
C GLN A 155 -11.88 -38.98 -14.27
N ASN A 156 -12.68 -38.91 -15.34
CA ASN A 156 -13.39 -40.05 -15.90
C ASN A 156 -12.43 -41.13 -16.39
N ARG A 157 -12.69 -42.37 -15.96
CA ARG A 157 -11.93 -43.58 -16.34
C ARG A 157 -12.88 -44.76 -16.44
N PHE A 158 -12.91 -45.43 -17.58
CA PHE A 158 -13.55 -46.74 -17.69
C PHE A 158 -12.86 -47.75 -16.76
N ARG A 159 -13.64 -48.40 -15.90
CA ARG A 159 -13.19 -49.47 -15.00
C ARG A 159 -13.98 -50.73 -15.37
N PRO A 160 -13.33 -51.84 -15.76
CA PRO A 160 -14.04 -53.05 -16.13
C PRO A 160 -14.66 -53.73 -14.90
N ASP A 161 -15.93 -54.08 -14.99
CA ASP A 161 -16.63 -54.85 -13.96
C ASP A 161 -16.10 -56.29 -13.85
N ARG A 162 -16.36 -56.96 -12.71
CA ARG A 162 -15.82 -58.30 -12.40
C ARG A 162 -16.20 -59.40 -13.41
N GLY A 163 -17.18 -59.17 -14.28
CA GLY A 163 -17.58 -60.08 -15.37
C GLY A 163 -17.30 -59.55 -16.79
N TRP A 164 -16.73 -58.35 -16.93
CA TRP A 164 -16.49 -57.75 -18.25
C TRP A 164 -15.39 -58.50 -19.01
N LYS A 165 -15.66 -58.83 -20.27
CA LYS A 165 -14.70 -59.46 -21.18
C LYS A 165 -14.39 -58.48 -22.31
N PRO A 166 -13.12 -58.08 -22.51
CA PRO A 166 -12.76 -57.20 -23.62
C PRO A 166 -13.00 -57.89 -24.98
N PRO A 167 -13.32 -57.12 -26.03
CA PRO A 167 -13.32 -57.59 -27.40
C PRO A 167 -11.98 -58.28 -27.76
N SER A 168 -12.05 -59.27 -28.63
CA SER A 168 -10.89 -60.00 -29.13
C SER A 168 -10.84 -59.93 -30.64
N THR A 169 -9.79 -59.29 -31.17
CA THR A 169 -9.56 -59.11 -32.61
C THR A 169 -8.56 -60.14 -33.10
N LEU A 170 -8.80 -60.75 -34.27
CA LEU A 170 -7.85 -61.67 -34.90
C LEU A 170 -6.72 -60.88 -35.57
N ILE A 171 -5.51 -60.91 -35.00
CA ILE A 171 -4.33 -60.20 -35.52
C ILE A 171 -3.20 -61.19 -35.77
N PHE A 172 -2.79 -61.34 -37.03
CA PHE A 172 -1.80 -62.34 -37.49
C PHE A 172 -2.11 -63.77 -36.99
N GLY A 173 -3.36 -64.22 -37.20
CA GLY A 173 -3.80 -65.57 -36.82
C GLY A 173 -3.97 -65.82 -35.32
N LYS A 174 -3.78 -64.80 -34.46
CA LYS A 174 -3.97 -64.91 -33.00
C LYS A 174 -5.07 -63.97 -32.53
N LEU A 175 -6.01 -64.47 -31.74
CA LEU A 175 -6.97 -63.60 -31.02
C LEU A 175 -6.21 -62.78 -29.99
N ARG A 176 -6.33 -61.45 -30.08
CA ARG A 176 -5.72 -60.50 -29.14
C ARG A 176 -6.75 -59.51 -28.63
N LYS A 177 -6.62 -59.17 -27.35
CA LYS A 177 -7.45 -58.21 -26.60
C LYS A 177 -6.56 -57.13 -25.99
N VAL A 178 -7.16 -56.04 -25.51
CA VAL A 178 -6.46 -55.05 -24.68
C VAL A 178 -5.77 -55.73 -23.47
N PRO A 179 -4.47 -55.49 -23.23
CA PRO A 179 -3.78 -56.00 -22.05
C PRO A 179 -4.31 -55.40 -20.74
N ASP A 180 -4.62 -56.27 -19.78
CA ASP A 180 -5.25 -55.89 -18.50
C ASP A 180 -4.40 -54.89 -17.69
N GLU A 181 -3.08 -54.86 -17.89
CA GLU A 181 -2.17 -53.91 -17.23
C GLU A 181 -2.41 -52.43 -17.60
N PHE A 182 -3.04 -52.14 -18.74
CA PHE A 182 -3.32 -50.75 -19.15
C PHE A 182 -4.46 -50.11 -18.34
N PHE A 183 -5.22 -50.90 -17.58
CA PHE A 183 -6.18 -50.39 -16.59
C PHE A 183 -5.53 -50.03 -15.25
N ASN A 184 -4.25 -50.37 -15.02
CA ASN A 184 -3.53 -50.02 -13.79
C ASN A 184 -3.21 -48.51 -13.76
N GLU A 185 -3.93 -47.79 -12.90
CA GLU A 185 -3.81 -46.33 -12.72
C GLU A 185 -2.43 -45.89 -12.24
N SER A 186 -1.80 -46.62 -11.31
CA SER A 186 -0.47 -46.31 -10.79
C SER A 186 0.63 -46.44 -11.85
N LYS A 187 0.46 -47.36 -12.80
CA LYS A 187 1.41 -47.59 -13.91
C LYS A 187 1.11 -46.70 -15.12
N TYR A 188 -0.16 -46.42 -15.39
CA TYR A 188 -0.65 -45.68 -16.55
C TYR A 188 -1.73 -44.65 -16.17
N PRO A 189 -1.34 -43.54 -15.49
CA PRO A 189 -2.30 -42.56 -14.99
C PRO A 189 -3.03 -41.82 -16.11
N THR A 190 -2.41 -41.66 -17.27
CA THR A 190 -2.91 -40.90 -18.43
C THR A 190 -3.63 -41.74 -19.48
N LEU A 191 -3.59 -43.08 -19.41
CA LEU A 191 -4.30 -43.93 -20.37
C LEU A 191 -5.78 -44.04 -20.04
N ARG A 192 -6.61 -44.05 -21.09
CA ARG A 192 -8.05 -44.30 -21.04
C ARG A 192 -8.42 -45.27 -22.15
N TYR A 193 -9.29 -46.22 -21.84
CA TYR A 193 -9.85 -47.15 -22.82
C TYR A 193 -11.24 -46.69 -23.23
N SER A 194 -11.52 -46.75 -24.53
CA SER A 194 -12.82 -46.53 -25.13
C SER A 194 -13.48 -47.87 -25.44
N VAL A 195 -14.66 -48.10 -24.89
CA VAL A 195 -15.46 -49.30 -25.12
C VAL A 195 -16.13 -49.23 -26.49
N CYS A 196 -16.64 -48.05 -26.87
CA CYS A 196 -17.30 -47.87 -28.16
C CYS A 196 -16.36 -48.03 -29.37
N GLN A 197 -15.06 -47.79 -29.19
CA GLN A 197 -14.05 -47.91 -30.25
C GLN A 197 -13.14 -49.15 -30.15
N ASP A 198 -13.23 -49.97 -29.09
CA ASP A 198 -12.20 -50.95 -28.70
C ASP A 198 -10.77 -50.39 -28.85
N SER A 199 -10.45 -49.32 -28.13
CA SER A 199 -9.17 -48.63 -28.34
C SER A 199 -8.65 -47.81 -27.17
N LEU A 200 -7.34 -47.61 -27.12
CA LEU A 200 -6.68 -46.78 -26.12
C LEU A 200 -6.42 -45.35 -26.61
N PHE A 201 -6.54 -44.42 -25.66
CA PHE A 201 -6.24 -43.00 -25.79
C PHE A 201 -5.39 -42.54 -24.59
N CYS A 202 -4.73 -41.40 -24.74
CA CYS A 202 -4.01 -40.70 -23.68
C CYS A 202 -4.74 -39.38 -23.39
N VAL A 203 -5.42 -39.30 -22.25
CA VAL A 203 -6.29 -38.16 -21.92
C VAL A 203 -5.51 -36.85 -21.77
N ALA A 204 -4.29 -36.92 -21.23
CA ALA A 204 -3.40 -35.77 -21.14
C ALA A 204 -3.03 -35.23 -22.53
N CYS A 205 -2.65 -36.11 -23.47
CA CYS A 205 -2.32 -35.71 -24.84
C CYS A 205 -3.54 -35.21 -25.64
N MET A 206 -4.73 -35.78 -25.37
CA MET A 206 -5.98 -35.34 -25.96
C MET A 206 -6.31 -33.88 -25.60
N LEU A 207 -6.14 -33.52 -24.32
CA LEU A 207 -6.48 -32.20 -23.79
C LEU A 207 -5.37 -31.13 -23.97
N PHE A 208 -4.10 -31.50 -23.72
CA PHE A 208 -3.01 -30.53 -23.52
C PHE A 208 -1.85 -30.63 -24.53
N SER A 209 -1.94 -31.56 -25.49
CA SER A 209 -0.99 -31.66 -26.61
C SER A 209 -1.62 -31.15 -27.92
N SER A 210 -0.86 -31.16 -29.01
CA SER A 210 -1.32 -30.66 -30.31
C SER A 210 -0.66 -31.43 -31.46
N GLY A 211 -1.26 -31.36 -32.63
CA GLY A 211 -0.83 -32.13 -33.79
C GLY A 211 -1.30 -33.59 -33.74
N ASP A 212 -0.77 -34.36 -34.69
CA ASP A 212 -1.20 -35.72 -34.99
C ASP A 212 -0.34 -36.73 -34.23
N LEU A 213 -0.86 -37.24 -33.11
CA LEU A 213 -0.15 -38.15 -32.21
C LEU A 213 -0.91 -39.46 -32.02
N ILE A 214 -0.17 -40.56 -31.98
CA ILE A 214 -0.69 -41.87 -31.54
C ILE A 214 -1.19 -41.72 -30.10
N LEU A 215 -2.35 -42.30 -29.77
CA LEU A 215 -3.13 -42.10 -28.54
C LEU A 215 -3.77 -40.69 -28.38
N ARG A 216 -3.63 -39.76 -29.34
CA ARG A 216 -4.39 -38.50 -29.41
C ARG A 216 -5.46 -38.55 -30.49
N THR A 217 -5.04 -38.41 -31.75
CA THR A 217 -5.90 -38.41 -32.94
C THR A 217 -6.00 -39.79 -33.56
N LYS A 218 -4.94 -40.61 -33.40
CA LYS A 218 -4.87 -41.99 -33.87
C LYS A 218 -4.94 -42.93 -32.66
N PRO A 219 -6.12 -43.45 -32.28
CA PRO A 219 -6.25 -44.35 -31.15
C PRO A 219 -5.54 -45.68 -31.39
N LEU A 220 -5.04 -46.29 -30.31
CA LEU A 220 -4.29 -47.54 -30.39
C LEU A 220 -5.24 -48.74 -30.32
N ARG A 221 -5.28 -49.51 -31.41
CA ARG A 221 -5.97 -50.82 -31.53
C ARG A 221 -5.02 -52.00 -31.83
N ASP A 222 -3.74 -51.73 -32.10
CA ASP A 222 -2.74 -52.78 -32.32
C ASP A 222 -2.34 -53.46 -31.01
N TRP A 223 -3.15 -54.44 -30.61
CA TRP A 223 -2.88 -55.32 -29.47
C TRP A 223 -1.64 -56.22 -29.64
N SER A 224 -1.01 -56.26 -30.82
CA SER A 224 0.26 -56.97 -31.01
C SER A 224 1.45 -56.17 -30.51
N ASN A 225 1.50 -54.87 -30.80
CA ASN A 225 2.62 -53.99 -30.44
C ASN A 225 2.29 -52.99 -29.32
N ALA A 226 1.07 -53.04 -28.75
CA ALA A 226 0.57 -52.03 -27.81
C ALA A 226 1.56 -51.60 -26.72
N LYS A 227 2.23 -52.55 -26.04
CA LYS A 227 3.22 -52.24 -25.00
C LYS A 227 4.38 -51.38 -25.51
N LYS A 228 4.91 -51.71 -26.70
CA LYS A 228 6.02 -50.99 -27.36
C LYS A 228 5.57 -49.61 -27.84
N ILE A 229 4.34 -49.49 -28.34
CA ILE A 229 3.76 -48.21 -28.80
C ILE A 229 3.50 -47.28 -27.61
N VAL A 230 2.88 -47.79 -26.54
CA VAL A 230 2.64 -47.04 -25.29
C VAL A 230 3.96 -46.58 -24.66
N ALA A 231 4.96 -47.46 -24.54
CA ALA A 231 6.26 -47.10 -24.00
C ALA A 231 6.95 -45.98 -24.83
N LYS A 232 6.92 -46.08 -26.16
CA LYS A 232 7.43 -45.02 -27.05
C LYS A 232 6.65 -43.71 -26.89
N HIS A 233 5.32 -43.76 -26.78
CA HIS A 233 4.48 -42.58 -26.60
C HIS A 233 4.80 -41.85 -25.29
N ILE A 234 4.87 -42.57 -24.17
CA ILE A 234 5.16 -41.99 -22.84
C ILE A 234 6.56 -41.35 -22.80
N ALA A 235 7.52 -41.92 -23.54
CA ALA A 235 8.86 -41.36 -23.68
C ALA A 235 8.94 -40.08 -24.56
N THR A 236 7.86 -39.65 -25.22
CA THR A 236 7.88 -38.42 -26.03
C THR A 236 7.77 -37.16 -25.18
N GLN A 237 8.50 -36.10 -25.55
CA GLN A 237 8.37 -34.78 -24.93
C GLN A 237 6.93 -34.24 -25.00
N ALA A 238 6.22 -34.52 -26.10
CA ALA A 238 4.83 -34.14 -26.30
C ALA A 238 3.88 -34.78 -25.28
N HIS A 239 4.19 -35.99 -24.79
CA HIS A 239 3.48 -36.64 -23.69
C HIS A 239 3.84 -36.02 -22.35
N GLN A 240 5.13 -35.89 -22.05
CA GLN A 240 5.63 -35.37 -20.76
C GLN A 240 5.11 -33.95 -20.49
N ASN A 241 5.16 -33.07 -21.48
CA ASN A 241 4.63 -31.71 -21.39
C ASN A 241 3.10 -31.70 -21.17
N ALA A 242 2.37 -32.60 -21.83
CA ALA A 242 0.93 -32.71 -21.69
C ALA A 242 0.51 -33.31 -20.33
N GLN A 243 1.28 -34.26 -19.81
CA GLN A 243 1.10 -34.84 -18.48
C GLN A 243 1.36 -33.80 -17.37
N LEU A 244 2.40 -32.97 -17.52
CA LEU A 244 2.68 -31.86 -16.60
C LEU A 244 1.53 -30.84 -16.60
N ARG A 245 1.07 -30.41 -17.79
CA ARG A 245 -0.10 -29.51 -17.89
C ARG A 245 -1.35 -30.11 -17.25
N ALA A 246 -1.59 -31.41 -17.44
CA ALA A 246 -2.73 -32.10 -16.82
C ALA A 246 -2.62 -32.15 -15.29
N SER A 247 -1.43 -32.35 -14.72
CA SER A 247 -1.25 -32.39 -13.27
C SER A 247 -1.35 -30.99 -12.64
N GLU A 248 -0.80 -29.95 -13.27
CA GLU A 248 -0.96 -28.57 -12.83
C GLU A 248 -2.42 -28.11 -12.91
N PHE A 249 -3.11 -28.41 -14.02
CA PHE A 249 -4.53 -28.13 -14.19
C PHE A 249 -5.37 -28.76 -13.07
N LEU A 250 -5.14 -30.04 -12.76
CA LEU A 250 -5.82 -30.71 -11.65
C LEU A 250 -5.50 -30.07 -10.29
N GLN A 251 -4.25 -29.65 -10.05
CA GLN A 251 -3.90 -28.95 -8.80
C GLN A 251 -4.61 -27.59 -8.67
N ILE A 252 -4.77 -26.86 -9.77
CA ILE A 252 -5.50 -25.58 -9.79
C ILE A 252 -6.99 -25.80 -9.56
N CYS A 253 -7.63 -26.68 -10.34
CA CYS A 253 -9.06 -26.98 -10.20
C CYS A 253 -9.43 -27.63 -8.85
N THR A 254 -8.50 -28.28 -8.16
CA THR A 254 -8.71 -28.85 -6.81
C THR A 254 -8.26 -27.90 -5.67
N GLY A 255 -7.90 -26.65 -5.98
CA GLY A 255 -7.52 -25.64 -4.98
C GLY A 255 -6.19 -25.89 -4.28
N LYS A 256 -5.39 -26.88 -4.73
CA LYS A 256 -4.08 -27.22 -4.15
C LYS A 256 -2.97 -26.27 -4.60
N LYS A 257 -3.15 -25.58 -5.73
CA LYS A 257 -2.24 -24.59 -6.30
C LYS A 257 -3.10 -23.42 -6.80
N LEU A 258 -2.66 -22.18 -6.59
CA LEU A 258 -3.32 -21.03 -7.21
C LEU A 258 -2.98 -20.95 -8.70
N SER A 259 -3.87 -20.39 -9.52
CA SER A 259 -3.53 -20.03 -10.90
C SER A 259 -2.41 -18.97 -10.93
N ILE A 260 -1.73 -18.81 -12.05
CA ILE A 260 -0.68 -17.78 -12.19
C ILE A 260 -1.27 -16.38 -12.00
N CYS A 261 -2.41 -16.09 -12.63
CA CYS A 261 -3.14 -14.83 -12.47
C CYS A 261 -3.47 -14.57 -11.00
N SER A 262 -4.17 -15.51 -10.35
CA SER A 262 -4.53 -15.40 -8.92
C SER A 262 -3.32 -15.27 -7.99
N SER A 263 -2.17 -15.84 -8.37
CA SER A 263 -0.92 -15.72 -7.60
C SER A 263 -0.30 -14.32 -7.76
N LEU A 264 -0.33 -13.75 -8.96
CA LEU A 264 0.12 -12.38 -9.25
C LEU A 264 -0.80 -11.36 -8.58
N ASP A 265 -2.12 -11.52 -8.69
CA ASP A 265 -3.13 -10.66 -8.05
C ASP A 265 -2.92 -10.63 -6.54
N ARG A 266 -2.75 -11.81 -5.91
CA ARG A 266 -2.43 -11.91 -4.49
C ARG A 266 -1.11 -11.23 -4.14
N SER A 267 -0.05 -11.45 -4.91
CA SER A 267 1.27 -10.82 -4.68
C SER A 267 1.19 -9.29 -4.78
N HIS A 268 0.35 -8.77 -5.68
CA HIS A 268 0.09 -7.34 -5.81
C HIS A 268 -0.70 -6.82 -4.61
N GLN A 269 -1.80 -7.48 -4.21
CA GLN A 269 -2.59 -7.14 -3.03
C GLN A 269 -1.75 -7.11 -1.75
N GLU A 270 -0.95 -8.15 -1.49
CA GLU A 270 -0.03 -8.20 -0.34
C GLU A 270 0.97 -7.04 -0.36
N THR A 271 1.41 -6.61 -1.54
CA THR A 271 2.36 -5.49 -1.68
C THR A 271 1.68 -4.14 -1.46
N THR A 272 0.46 -3.97 -1.96
CA THR A 272 -0.38 -2.80 -1.67
C THR A 272 -0.65 -2.69 -0.17
N GLU A 273 -0.95 -3.80 0.50
CA GLU A 273 -1.24 -3.79 1.94
C GLU A 273 0.01 -3.49 2.78
N ARG A 274 1.16 -4.11 2.45
CA ARG A 274 2.46 -3.77 3.07
C ARG A 274 2.80 -2.28 2.91
N ASN A 275 2.50 -1.68 1.76
CA ASN A 275 2.73 -0.26 1.52
C ASN A 275 1.75 0.62 2.30
N ARG A 276 0.45 0.27 2.34
CA ARG A 276 -0.59 0.99 3.11
C ARG A 276 -0.26 1.02 4.59
N HIS A 277 0.08 -0.13 5.17
CA HIS A 277 0.52 -0.26 6.56
C HIS A 277 1.73 0.63 6.86
N SER A 278 2.73 0.62 5.97
CA SER A 278 3.95 1.45 6.12
C SER A 278 3.66 2.95 6.05
N ILE A 279 2.80 3.39 5.12
CA ILE A 279 2.34 4.79 5.02
C ILE A 279 1.53 5.18 6.26
N GLN A 280 0.61 4.32 6.74
CA GLN A 280 -0.17 4.59 7.94
C GLN A 280 0.74 4.81 9.15
N ALA A 281 1.77 3.98 9.32
CA ALA A 281 2.77 4.15 10.38
C ALA A 281 3.54 5.49 10.32
N ILE A 282 3.77 6.02 9.12
CA ILE A 282 4.39 7.33 8.89
C ILE A 282 3.40 8.47 9.19
N ILE A 283 2.13 8.36 8.76
CA ILE A 283 1.08 9.34 9.05
C ILE A 283 0.80 9.41 10.57
N ASP A 284 0.68 8.27 11.23
CA ASP A 284 0.55 8.17 12.70
C ASP A 284 1.69 8.92 13.40
N LEU A 285 2.93 8.74 12.92
CA LEU A 285 4.11 9.38 13.47
C LEU A 285 4.07 10.90 13.28
N VAL A 286 3.78 11.38 12.06
CA VAL A 286 3.64 12.82 11.77
C VAL A 286 2.54 13.45 12.63
N SER A 287 1.39 12.79 12.76
CA SER A 287 0.28 13.23 13.62
C SER A 287 0.70 13.29 15.10
N THR A 288 1.40 12.26 15.59
CA THR A 288 1.88 12.19 16.98
C THR A 288 2.90 13.29 17.26
N CYS A 289 3.87 13.52 16.38
CA CYS A 289 4.83 14.61 16.49
C CYS A 289 4.14 15.97 16.52
N GLY A 290 3.14 16.20 15.64
CA GLY A 290 2.30 17.39 15.70
C GLY A 290 1.62 17.56 17.07
N GLN A 291 0.85 16.56 17.50
CA GLN A 291 0.09 16.58 18.77
C GLN A 291 0.97 16.85 20.00
N GLN A 292 2.22 16.37 20.00
CA GLN A 292 3.18 16.54 21.10
C GLN A 292 4.10 17.75 20.92
N ASN A 293 3.89 18.58 19.90
CA ASN A 293 4.75 19.74 19.57
C ASN A 293 6.23 19.37 19.31
N VAL A 294 6.49 18.20 18.74
CA VAL A 294 7.84 17.71 18.47
C VAL A 294 8.20 17.98 17.01
N ALA A 295 9.24 18.76 16.78
CA ALA A 295 9.79 19.00 15.45
C ALA A 295 10.21 17.69 14.79
N LEU A 296 9.79 17.46 13.54
CA LEU A 296 10.14 16.26 12.78
C LEU A 296 11.62 16.23 12.38
N ARG A 297 12.17 17.39 12.01
CA ARG A 297 13.56 17.55 11.59
C ARG A 297 14.51 17.68 12.79
N GLY A 298 15.76 17.27 12.60
CA GLY A 298 16.87 17.55 13.52
C GLY A 298 17.89 18.47 12.85
N HIS A 299 19.08 18.64 13.45
CA HIS A 299 20.17 19.43 12.85
C HIS A 299 20.70 18.84 11.53
N THR A 300 20.53 17.52 11.33
CA THR A 300 20.81 16.83 10.06
C THR A 300 19.75 15.75 9.85
N ASP A 301 19.55 15.29 8.61
CA ASP A 301 18.52 14.29 8.28
C ASP A 301 18.72 12.97 9.05
N GLY A 302 19.98 12.52 9.18
CA GLY A 302 20.34 11.27 9.87
C GLY A 302 20.05 11.25 11.38
N TRP A 303 19.95 12.45 11.99
CA TRP A 303 19.67 12.67 13.41
C TRP A 303 18.33 13.40 13.62
N SER A 304 17.40 13.27 12.67
CA SER A 304 16.04 13.81 12.79
C SER A 304 15.19 12.99 13.75
N ASN A 305 14.32 13.67 14.52
CA ASN A 305 13.35 13.03 15.41
C ASN A 305 12.44 12.07 14.62
N PHE A 306 12.05 12.45 13.40
CA PHE A 306 11.31 11.59 12.49
C PHE A 306 12.05 10.26 12.21
N GLN A 307 13.33 10.29 11.82
CA GLN A 307 14.09 9.04 11.64
C GLN A 307 14.25 8.27 12.95
N ALA A 308 14.50 8.94 14.07
CA ALA A 308 14.68 8.27 15.37
C ALA A 308 13.41 7.52 15.81
N PHE A 309 12.25 8.18 15.75
CA PHE A 309 10.97 7.58 16.11
C PHE A 309 10.51 6.52 15.10
N LEU A 310 10.78 6.71 13.80
CA LEU A 310 10.44 5.70 12.79
C LEU A 310 11.29 4.43 12.95
N LYS A 311 12.58 4.57 13.23
CA LYS A 311 13.48 3.46 13.61
C LYS A 311 13.03 2.79 14.92
N TYR A 312 12.51 3.56 15.88
CA TYR A 312 11.93 3.02 17.13
C TYR A 312 10.65 2.21 16.86
N ARG A 313 9.68 2.75 16.10
CA ARG A 313 8.43 2.05 15.73
C ARG A 313 8.72 0.74 14.98
N ALA A 314 9.68 0.76 14.06
CA ALA A 314 10.13 -0.43 13.33
C ALA A 314 10.75 -1.54 14.20
N LYS A 315 11.02 -1.32 15.50
CA LYS A 315 11.42 -2.40 16.42
C LYS A 315 10.26 -3.35 16.73
N GLY A 316 9.02 -2.85 16.78
CA GLY A 316 7.81 -3.63 17.02
C GLY A 316 7.00 -3.96 15.76
N ASP A 317 7.37 -3.40 14.61
CA ASP A 317 6.63 -3.48 13.36
C ASP A 317 7.49 -4.11 12.26
N THR A 318 7.27 -5.41 11.99
CA THR A 318 8.04 -6.17 11.01
C THR A 318 7.81 -5.71 9.58
N THR A 319 6.59 -5.28 9.24
CA THR A 319 6.24 -4.76 7.92
C THR A 319 6.97 -3.44 7.66
N LEU A 320 6.89 -2.50 8.59
CA LEU A 320 7.61 -1.23 8.51
C LEU A 320 9.13 -1.45 8.48
N LYS A 321 9.66 -2.38 9.29
CA LYS A 321 11.08 -2.73 9.29
C LYS A 321 11.55 -3.25 7.93
N GLN A 322 10.79 -4.18 7.32
CA GLN A 322 11.08 -4.67 5.98
C GLN A 322 11.02 -3.55 4.95
N TYR A 323 10.00 -2.68 5.01
CA TYR A 323 9.89 -1.51 4.14
C TYR A 323 11.14 -0.61 4.25
N LEU A 324 11.56 -0.23 5.46
CA LEU A 324 12.74 0.63 5.68
C LEU A 324 14.07 0.00 5.25
N GLN A 325 14.15 -1.34 5.17
CA GLN A 325 15.35 -2.06 4.74
C GLN A 325 15.38 -2.36 3.24
N LEU A 326 14.21 -2.56 2.61
CA LEU A 326 14.08 -3.04 1.24
C LEU A 326 13.61 -1.95 0.25
N ALA A 327 13.10 -0.81 0.74
CA ALA A 327 12.64 0.27 -0.13
C ALA A 327 13.80 0.80 -0.99
N PRO A 328 13.75 0.68 -2.33
CA PRO A 328 14.74 1.32 -3.19
C PRO A 328 14.64 2.84 -3.04
N ALA A 329 15.78 3.52 -3.21
CA ALA A 329 15.96 4.94 -2.86
C ALA A 329 14.93 5.90 -3.51
N ASN A 330 14.32 5.49 -4.63
CA ASN A 330 13.29 6.21 -5.38
C ASN A 330 11.83 6.00 -4.88
N THR A 331 11.59 5.16 -3.89
CA THR A 331 10.23 4.84 -3.36
C THR A 331 10.06 5.22 -1.89
N ASN A 332 10.88 6.15 -1.40
CA ASN A 332 11.04 6.42 0.02
C ASN A 332 10.01 7.42 0.57
N PHE A 333 8.92 6.91 1.17
CA PHE A 333 7.90 7.69 1.90
C PHE A 333 8.49 8.48 3.09
N CYS A 334 9.72 8.21 3.50
CA CYS A 334 10.46 8.97 4.50
C CYS A 334 11.09 10.26 3.93
N GLY A 335 11.02 10.51 2.62
CA GLY A 335 11.59 11.69 1.97
C GLY A 335 10.94 12.99 2.45
N HIS A 336 11.74 14.07 2.54
CA HIS A 336 11.28 15.36 3.06
C HIS A 336 10.09 15.96 2.27
N GLN A 337 9.98 15.67 0.97
CA GLN A 337 8.86 16.09 0.13
C GLN A 337 7.55 15.46 0.60
N ILE A 338 7.54 14.13 0.76
CA ILE A 338 6.39 13.35 1.20
C ILE A 338 6.03 13.67 2.66
N GLN A 339 7.02 13.93 3.53
CA GLN A 339 6.75 14.46 4.87
C GLN A 339 5.97 15.78 4.81
N ASN A 340 6.39 16.74 3.98
CA ASN A 340 5.69 18.02 3.84
C ASN A 340 4.28 17.84 3.22
N GLU A 341 4.11 16.93 2.27
CA GLU A 341 2.81 16.61 1.68
C GLU A 341 1.84 16.00 2.71
N ILE A 342 2.30 15.06 3.54
CA ILE A 342 1.51 14.48 4.63
C ILE A 342 1.11 15.57 5.64
N ILE A 343 2.03 16.48 5.98
CA ILE A 343 1.77 17.62 6.88
C ILE A 343 0.69 18.52 6.29
N GLU A 344 0.78 18.88 5.00
CA GLU A 344 -0.19 19.72 4.30
C GLU A 344 -1.56 19.05 4.23
N LEU A 345 -1.63 17.76 3.89
CA LEU A 345 -2.86 16.97 3.88
C LEU A 345 -3.50 16.89 5.28
N CYS A 346 -2.71 16.67 6.33
CA CYS A 346 -3.19 16.71 7.72
C CYS A 346 -3.74 18.09 8.10
N GLY A 347 -3.01 19.17 7.78
CA GLY A 347 -3.44 20.55 8.01
C GLY A 347 -4.75 20.88 7.30
N ASN A 348 -4.86 20.52 6.03
CA ASN A 348 -6.06 20.70 5.21
C ASN A 348 -7.26 19.92 5.76
N GLN A 349 -7.07 18.69 6.26
CA GLN A 349 -8.17 17.92 6.87
C GLN A 349 -8.64 18.52 8.20
N ILE A 350 -7.70 19.00 9.04
CA ILE A 350 -8.02 19.70 10.29
C ILE A 350 -8.78 21.01 10.01
N GLN A 351 -8.27 21.84 9.08
CA GLN A 351 -8.91 23.08 8.67
C GLN A 351 -10.31 22.82 8.10
N ASN A 352 -10.49 21.83 7.22
CA ASN A 352 -11.81 21.44 6.70
C ASN A 352 -12.76 20.90 7.78
N ALA A 353 -12.26 20.29 8.85
CA ALA A 353 -13.09 19.93 10.00
C ALA A 353 -13.54 21.16 10.79
N ILE A 354 -12.64 22.11 11.05
CA ILE A 354 -12.94 23.38 11.73
C ILE A 354 -13.95 24.20 10.91
N LEU A 355 -13.74 24.37 9.60
CA LEU A 355 -14.63 25.11 8.71
C LEU A 355 -16.04 24.50 8.66
N ARG A 356 -16.17 23.16 8.65
CA ARG A 356 -17.49 22.51 8.75
C ARG A 356 -18.21 22.84 10.04
N LYS A 357 -17.50 22.84 11.18
CA LYS A 357 -18.07 23.20 12.48
C LYS A 357 -18.44 24.68 12.56
N CYS A 358 -17.56 25.56 12.09
CA CYS A 358 -17.79 27.01 12.03
C CYS A 358 -19.02 27.34 11.17
N ARG A 359 -19.13 26.78 9.96
CA ARG A 359 -20.33 26.96 9.10
C ARG A 359 -21.60 26.40 9.75
N SER A 360 -21.52 25.30 10.50
CA SER A 360 -22.68 24.75 11.23
C SER A 360 -23.16 25.60 12.42
N ALA A 361 -22.32 26.53 12.90
CA ALA A 361 -22.68 27.49 13.93
C ALA A 361 -23.41 28.74 13.37
N GLU A 362 -23.46 28.87 12.04
CA GLU A 362 -23.90 30.05 11.27
C GLU A 362 -23.04 31.30 11.53
N TRP A 363 -22.94 31.74 12.78
CA TRP A 363 -22.29 32.98 13.22
C TRP A 363 -20.93 32.70 13.88
N PHE A 364 -19.96 33.56 13.60
CA PHE A 364 -18.60 33.45 14.15
C PHE A 364 -17.99 34.82 14.46
N SER A 365 -16.91 34.82 15.24
CA SER A 365 -16.02 35.96 15.42
C SER A 365 -14.62 35.57 14.99
N VAL A 366 -13.84 36.53 14.49
CA VAL A 366 -12.43 36.32 14.15
C VAL A 366 -11.54 36.89 15.25
N ILE A 367 -10.39 36.27 15.47
CA ILE A 367 -9.33 36.79 16.31
C ILE A 367 -8.06 36.82 15.45
N LEU A 368 -7.42 37.98 15.38
CA LEU A 368 -6.21 38.24 14.64
C LEU A 368 -5.10 38.61 15.61
N ASP A 369 -3.96 37.94 15.48
CA ASP A 369 -2.78 38.13 16.33
C ASP A 369 -1.54 38.27 15.43
N GLU A 370 -0.82 39.38 15.62
CA GLU A 370 0.34 39.78 14.82
C GLU A 370 1.61 39.09 15.33
N THR A 371 2.27 38.34 14.46
CA THR A 371 3.44 37.54 14.80
C THR A 371 4.58 37.78 13.80
N ALA A 372 5.80 37.98 14.29
CA ALA A 372 6.98 38.02 13.43
C ALA A 372 7.52 36.59 13.21
N ASP A 373 7.68 36.18 11.96
CA ASP A 373 8.35 34.92 11.63
C ASP A 373 9.89 35.04 11.80
N VAL A 374 10.56 33.90 11.90
CA VAL A 374 12.02 33.74 12.09
C VAL A 374 12.83 34.45 10.98
N SER A 375 12.23 34.73 9.82
CA SER A 375 12.80 35.51 8.72
C SER A 375 12.56 37.02 8.80
N ASN A 376 12.12 37.56 9.94
CA ASN A 376 11.66 38.94 10.12
C ASN A 376 10.54 39.35 9.13
N THR A 377 9.68 38.40 8.75
CA THR A 377 8.52 38.66 7.89
C THR A 377 7.26 38.70 8.75
N GLU A 378 6.43 39.72 8.57
CA GLU A 378 5.18 39.87 9.33
C GLU A 378 4.16 38.80 8.90
N GLN A 379 3.62 38.07 9.87
CA GLN A 379 2.59 37.06 9.69
C GLN A 379 1.44 37.28 10.65
N VAL A 380 0.22 37.22 10.14
CA VAL A 380 -1.00 37.34 10.92
C VAL A 380 -1.57 35.95 11.13
N SER A 381 -1.81 35.57 12.38
CA SER A 381 -2.54 34.34 12.68
C SER A 381 -4.04 34.62 12.70
N ILE A 382 -4.82 33.77 12.04
CA ILE A 382 -6.29 33.87 11.98
C ILE A 382 -6.88 32.73 12.80
N LEU A 383 -7.65 33.07 13.83
CA LEU A 383 -8.45 32.13 14.62
C LEU A 383 -9.94 32.47 14.47
N VAL A 384 -10.80 31.46 14.54
CA VAL A 384 -12.25 31.64 14.61
C VAL A 384 -12.81 31.19 15.95
N ARG A 385 -13.73 32.00 16.46
CA ARG A 385 -14.52 31.75 17.67
C ARG A 385 -15.97 31.55 17.29
N TYR A 386 -16.56 30.42 17.64
CA TYR A 386 -17.94 30.07 17.27
C TYR A 386 -18.58 29.16 18.34
N VAL A 387 -19.91 29.04 18.30
CA VAL A 387 -20.66 28.16 19.21
C VAL A 387 -20.90 26.82 18.53
N HIS A 388 -20.32 25.76 19.05
CA HIS A 388 -20.51 24.41 18.54
C HIS A 388 -21.60 23.69 19.35
N ASN A 389 -22.55 23.06 18.64
CA ASN A 389 -23.51 22.14 19.25
C ASN A 389 -22.89 20.74 19.29
N GLU A 390 -22.61 20.23 20.48
CA GLU A 390 -22.20 18.84 20.73
C GLU A 390 -23.40 18.11 21.37
N SER A 391 -23.47 16.78 21.26
CA SER A 391 -24.69 15.97 21.57
C SER A 391 -25.17 15.95 23.04
N GLY A 392 -24.71 16.90 23.87
CA GLY A 392 -25.17 17.17 25.22
C GLY A 392 -25.15 18.67 25.60
N GLY A 393 -24.94 19.59 24.66
CA GLY A 393 -24.96 21.04 24.93
C GLY A 393 -24.14 21.89 23.96
N PHE A 394 -24.22 23.21 24.15
CA PHE A 394 -23.45 24.19 23.39
C PHE A 394 -22.10 24.46 24.05
N SER A 395 -21.01 24.42 23.28
CA SER A 395 -19.66 24.78 23.71
C SER A 395 -19.09 25.92 22.86
N VAL A 396 -18.46 26.91 23.49
CA VAL A 396 -17.72 27.94 22.75
C VAL A 396 -16.38 27.34 22.34
N ARG A 397 -16.09 27.33 21.04
CA ARG A 397 -14.81 26.90 20.49
C ARG A 397 -14.03 28.11 19.99
N GLU A 398 -12.71 28.04 20.18
CA GLU A 398 -11.72 28.90 19.55
C GLU A 398 -10.77 27.94 18.83
N ASP A 399 -10.74 28.00 17.50
CA ASP A 399 -9.93 27.11 16.66
C ASP A 399 -9.09 27.95 15.67
N PHE A 400 -7.81 27.60 15.51
CA PHE A 400 -6.90 28.24 14.55
C PHE A 400 -7.22 27.83 13.10
N LEU A 401 -7.24 28.79 12.16
CA LEU A 401 -7.46 28.54 10.73
C LEU A 401 -6.17 28.49 9.92
N CYS A 402 -5.36 29.56 9.97
CA CYS A 402 -4.17 29.72 9.14
C CYS A 402 -3.26 30.86 9.63
N PHE A 403 -2.01 30.83 9.17
CA PHE A 403 -1.15 32.01 9.12
C PHE A 403 -1.26 32.64 7.74
N VAL A 404 -1.13 33.96 7.67
CA VAL A 404 -1.08 34.71 6.41
C VAL A 404 0.10 35.68 6.47
N SER A 405 1.02 35.57 5.51
CA SER A 405 2.11 36.55 5.38
C SER A 405 1.54 37.86 4.86
N THR A 406 1.93 38.97 5.49
CA THR A 406 1.65 40.32 5.02
C THR A 406 2.97 41.06 4.76
N SER A 407 2.93 42.08 3.90
CA SER A 407 4.05 42.99 3.70
C SER A 407 4.04 44.18 4.66
N ASP A 408 2.92 44.38 5.37
CA ASP A 408 2.66 45.53 6.23
C ASP A 408 1.49 45.23 7.21
N THR A 409 1.53 45.81 8.40
CA THR A 409 0.54 45.72 9.50
C THR A 409 -0.42 46.92 9.55
N THR A 410 -0.58 47.64 8.45
CA THR A 410 -1.63 48.67 8.31
C THR A 410 -3.03 48.06 8.33
N GLY A 411 -3.97 48.75 9.00
CA GLY A 411 -5.36 48.27 9.15
C GLY A 411 -6.06 47.97 7.81
N GLU A 412 -5.85 48.78 6.78
CA GLU A 412 -6.39 48.52 5.43
C GLU A 412 -5.89 47.19 4.84
N THR A 413 -4.57 46.94 4.94
CA THR A 413 -3.93 45.70 4.46
C THR A 413 -4.47 44.49 5.23
N LEU A 414 -4.52 44.58 6.56
CA LEU A 414 -5.06 43.52 7.42
C LEU A 414 -6.54 43.22 7.15
N THR A 415 -7.35 44.27 6.91
CA THR A 415 -8.78 44.13 6.54
C THR A 415 -8.92 43.35 5.24
N LYS A 416 -8.17 43.75 4.21
CA LYS A 416 -8.21 43.11 2.89
C LYS A 416 -7.77 41.65 2.97
N VAL A 417 -6.63 41.39 3.62
CA VAL A 417 -6.09 40.03 3.81
C VAL A 417 -7.08 39.13 4.55
N LEU A 418 -7.74 39.64 5.59
CA LEU A 418 -8.79 38.92 6.31
C LEU A 418 -9.97 38.58 5.38
N LEU A 419 -10.53 39.57 4.67
CA LEU A 419 -11.70 39.38 3.82
C LEU A 419 -11.42 38.42 2.65
N ASP A 420 -10.28 38.58 1.98
CA ASP A 420 -9.82 37.69 0.91
C ASP A 420 -9.69 36.25 1.43
N LYS A 421 -9.16 36.05 2.65
CA LYS A 421 -9.02 34.73 3.27
C LYS A 421 -10.34 34.13 3.77
N LEU A 422 -11.27 34.93 4.30
CA LEU A 422 -12.61 34.44 4.63
C LEU A 422 -13.36 33.97 3.37
N MET A 423 -13.24 34.71 2.26
CA MET A 423 -13.81 34.32 0.97
C MET A 423 -13.17 33.04 0.41
N GLU A 424 -11.83 32.92 0.43
CA GLU A 424 -11.09 31.70 0.06
C GLU A 424 -11.56 30.48 0.86
N LEU A 425 -11.68 30.65 2.19
CA LEU A 425 -12.14 29.61 3.11
C LEU A 425 -13.68 29.43 3.11
N LYS A 426 -14.42 30.13 2.24
CA LYS A 426 -15.89 30.07 2.12
C LYS A 426 -16.60 30.24 3.47
N LEU A 427 -16.24 31.31 4.17
CA LEU A 427 -16.95 31.87 5.32
C LEU A 427 -17.52 33.22 4.89
N ASP A 428 -18.83 33.43 5.01
CA ASP A 428 -19.44 34.71 4.64
C ASP A 428 -19.07 35.79 5.68
N PRO A 429 -18.40 36.90 5.29
CA PRO A 429 -18.11 37.99 6.21
C PRO A 429 -19.36 38.61 6.85
N LYS A 430 -20.56 38.47 6.27
CA LYS A 430 -21.82 38.93 6.87
C LYS A 430 -22.18 38.20 8.16
N ASN A 431 -21.68 36.98 8.33
CA ASN A 431 -21.92 36.17 9.52
C ASN A 431 -20.87 36.41 10.62
N MET A 432 -19.94 37.34 10.39
CA MET A 432 -18.93 37.74 11.36
C MET A 432 -19.52 38.74 12.36
N VAL A 433 -19.82 38.28 13.57
CA VAL A 433 -20.46 39.10 14.64
C VAL A 433 -19.47 39.81 15.56
N GLY A 434 -18.17 39.59 15.37
CA GLY A 434 -17.13 40.15 16.23
C GLY A 434 -15.74 39.96 15.66
N GLN A 435 -14.85 40.87 16.04
CA GLN A 435 -13.47 40.90 15.60
C GLN A 435 -12.59 41.26 16.81
N GLY A 436 -11.54 40.48 17.06
CA GLY A 436 -10.57 40.72 18.13
C GLY A 436 -9.17 40.87 17.54
N TYR A 437 -8.40 41.83 18.05
CA TYR A 437 -7.04 42.12 17.60
C TYR A 437 -6.11 42.27 18.81
N ASP A 438 -4.93 41.65 18.76
CA ASP A 438 -3.83 42.01 19.66
C ASP A 438 -2.87 42.97 18.92
N GLY A 439 -2.66 44.17 19.47
CA GLY A 439 -1.98 45.29 18.76
C GLY A 439 -2.76 46.62 18.84
N ALA A 440 -2.65 47.33 19.97
CA ALA A 440 -3.58 48.42 20.33
C ALA A 440 -3.52 49.74 19.51
N GLY A 441 -2.80 49.80 18.38
CA GLY A 441 -2.52 51.03 17.61
C GLY A 441 -3.18 51.13 16.24
N ASN A 442 -2.81 50.25 15.30
CA ASN A 442 -3.15 50.41 13.87
C ASN A 442 -4.55 49.88 13.51
N VAL A 443 -5.09 48.92 14.26
CA VAL A 443 -6.30 48.15 13.93
C VAL A 443 -7.59 48.69 14.55
N SER A 444 -7.50 49.53 15.59
CA SER A 444 -8.64 50.14 16.31
C SER A 444 -8.94 51.59 15.89
N GLY A 445 -8.18 52.15 14.95
CA GLY A 445 -8.27 53.57 14.60
C GLY A 445 -9.54 53.94 13.84
N LYS A 446 -10.35 54.87 14.37
CA LYS A 446 -11.63 55.36 13.80
C LYS A 446 -11.59 55.92 12.35
N VAL A 447 -10.41 56.01 11.73
CA VAL A 447 -10.17 56.58 10.39
C VAL A 447 -9.37 55.64 9.47
N ARG A 448 -8.67 54.63 10.00
CA ARG A 448 -7.77 53.70 9.25
C ARG A 448 -7.65 52.28 9.83
N GLY A 449 -8.43 51.97 10.88
CA GLY A 449 -8.45 50.66 11.53
C GLY A 449 -9.33 49.66 10.80
N VAL A 450 -9.23 48.40 11.22
CA VAL A 450 -9.99 47.28 10.66
C VAL A 450 -11.44 47.30 11.15
N GLN A 451 -11.67 47.89 12.32
CA GLN A 451 -13.01 48.05 12.91
C GLN A 451 -13.86 49.04 12.08
N THR A 452 -14.78 48.48 11.30
CA THR A 452 -15.84 49.18 10.55
C THR A 452 -17.22 48.64 10.91
#